data_AF-U9T8L5-F1
#
_entry.id   AF-U9T8L5-F1
#
_cell.length_a   1.000
_cell.length_b   1.000
_cell.length_c   1.000
_cell.angle_alpha   90.00
_cell.angle_beta   90.00
_cell.angle_gamma   90.00
#
_symmetry.space_group_name_H-M   'P 1'
#
loop_
_entity.id
_entity.type
_entity.pdbx_description
1 polymer ?
#
loop_
_entity_poly.entity_id
_entity_poly.type
_entity_poly.pdbx_seq_one_letter_code
_entity_poly.pdbx_strand_id
1 'polypeptide(L)'
;MAYNYESELSEAFGQLLKIETDYNVIIYIGKEPNFKEFHAHSNVLRCRSEYFDKILSDDSIEKKDGKYIIKKQNISPQAFNVVLKYLYTGKIDIANKTKTEISNIMTVSDELLLKKLTKLIEDYPIIEKKDSAGNNIDSIIINREHLTLFANWIDRKEGNINDIPYKFNLLYRANRDGNTAEMFHAKCDNKGATLVVVKVKNSEQIVGGYTPLSWVSGMIDKSTKDSFIFSLNSTNFQNARVAYSNDNGYSISCISECGPFFGGSDLYLNHCNGPDFWCAMKPFSYPSLGLPWKIIADDYEQPPVPIVEAWSILNRGAFKCRSMK
;
A
#
# COMPACT_ATOMS: atom_id res chain seq x y z
N MET A 1 -38.14 11.19 21.36
CA MET A 1 -37.12 11.10 20.29
C MET A 1 -35.82 10.73 20.99
N ALA A 2 -35.21 9.60 20.66
CA ALA A 2 -33.93 9.18 21.26
C ALA A 2 -32.81 9.50 20.26
N TYR A 3 -31.84 10.30 20.68
CA TYR A 3 -30.65 10.60 19.89
C TYR A 3 -29.57 9.57 20.24
N ASN A 4 -28.95 8.95 19.23
CA ASN A 4 -27.88 7.98 19.41
C ASN A 4 -26.53 8.62 19.08
N TYR A 5 -25.65 8.70 20.07
CA TYR A 5 -24.32 9.31 19.98
C TYR A 5 -23.18 8.28 20.13
N GLU A 6 -23.43 7.01 19.77
CA GLU A 6 -22.43 5.93 19.84
C GLU A 6 -21.09 6.26 19.15
N SER A 7 -21.13 7.01 18.04
CA SER A 7 -19.92 7.44 17.31
C SER A 7 -19.06 8.41 18.11
N GLU A 8 -19.67 9.38 18.79
CA GLU A 8 -18.97 10.38 19.61
C GLU A 8 -18.30 9.71 20.82
N LEU A 9 -19.00 8.76 21.44
CA LEU A 9 -18.43 7.97 22.54
C LEU A 9 -17.23 7.14 22.08
N SER A 10 -17.32 6.47 20.93
CA SER A 10 -16.22 5.72 20.32
C SER A 10 -15.01 6.61 20.04
N GLU A 11 -15.24 7.83 19.52
CA GLU A 11 -14.17 8.79 19.25
C GLU A 11 -13.51 9.31 20.52
N ALA A 12 -14.29 9.58 21.57
CA ALA A 12 -13.77 9.99 22.88
C ALA A 12 -12.84 8.93 23.49
N PHE A 13 -13.23 7.64 23.44
CA PHE A 13 -12.33 6.55 23.88
C PHE A 13 -11.10 6.43 22.98
N GLY A 14 -11.23 6.64 21.68
CA GLY A 14 -10.10 6.70 20.76
C GLY A 14 -9.11 7.82 21.08
N GLN A 15 -9.60 8.98 21.53
CA GLN A 15 -8.76 10.09 22.01
C GLN A 15 -8.10 9.77 23.35
N LEU A 16 -8.83 9.17 24.30
CA LEU A 16 -8.28 8.73 25.58
C LEU A 16 -7.07 7.80 25.40
N LEU A 17 -7.14 6.85 24.46
CA LEU A 17 -6.01 5.97 24.13
C LEU A 17 -4.80 6.74 23.58
N LYS A 18 -5.00 7.84 22.84
CA LYS A 18 -3.92 8.63 22.22
C LYS A 18 -3.25 9.59 23.19
N ILE A 19 -4.02 10.16 24.11
CA ILE A 19 -3.52 11.15 25.08
C ILE A 19 -2.70 10.46 26.17
N GLU A 20 -2.97 9.17 26.44
CA GLU A 20 -2.26 8.37 27.44
C GLU A 20 -2.29 8.99 28.85
N THR A 21 -3.38 9.68 29.20
CA THR A 21 -3.63 10.14 30.58
C THR A 21 -4.29 9.02 31.40
N ASP A 22 -4.02 8.98 32.71
CA ASP A 22 -4.67 8.07 33.67
C ASP A 22 -4.57 6.56 33.37
N TYR A 23 -3.67 6.16 32.47
CA TYR A 23 -3.41 4.75 32.20
C TYR A 23 -2.86 4.05 33.45
N ASN A 24 -3.40 2.86 33.70
CA ASN A 24 -3.01 2.03 34.84
C ASN A 24 -2.54 0.64 34.40
N VAL A 25 -2.42 0.38 33.10
CA VAL A 25 -1.88 -0.86 32.52
C VAL A 25 -0.76 -0.50 31.55
N ILE A 26 0.39 -1.18 31.69
CA ILE A 26 1.51 -1.15 30.76
C ILE A 26 1.64 -2.53 30.13
N ILE A 27 1.62 -2.58 28.79
CA ILE A 27 1.65 -3.82 28.02
C ILE A 27 2.89 -3.83 27.14
N TYR A 28 3.75 -4.81 27.37
CA TYR A 28 4.97 -5.06 26.64
C TYR A 28 4.74 -6.15 25.59
N ILE A 29 4.84 -5.77 24.31
CA ILE A 29 4.60 -6.68 23.19
C ILE A 29 5.86 -6.93 22.39
N GLY A 30 6.05 -8.19 21.97
CA GLY A 30 7.14 -8.62 21.10
C GLY A 30 8.44 -8.95 21.85
N LYS A 31 9.49 -9.21 21.06
CA LYS A 31 10.86 -9.46 21.51
C LYS A 31 11.81 -8.61 20.69
N GLU A 32 12.96 -8.26 21.24
CA GLU A 32 14.02 -7.57 20.50
C GLU A 32 14.33 -8.28 19.16
N PRO A 33 14.45 -7.54 18.04
CA PRO A 33 14.42 -6.08 17.91
C PRO A 33 13.00 -5.47 17.78
N ASN A 34 11.96 -6.29 17.68
CA ASN A 34 10.57 -5.88 17.43
C ASN A 34 9.75 -5.80 18.73
N PHE A 35 10.21 -4.96 19.67
CA PHE A 35 9.57 -4.74 20.96
C PHE A 35 8.83 -3.39 20.98
N LYS A 36 7.69 -3.33 21.69
CA LYS A 36 6.97 -2.08 21.93
C LYS A 36 6.19 -2.08 23.25
N GLU A 37 6.20 -0.93 23.91
CA GLU A 37 5.41 -0.62 25.10
C GLU A 37 4.08 0.08 24.71
N PHE A 38 2.99 -0.28 25.40
CA PHE A 38 1.66 0.29 25.21
C PHE A 38 1.05 0.69 26.55
N HIS A 39 0.39 1.85 26.58
CA HIS A 39 -0.35 2.36 27.73
C HIS A 39 -1.86 2.16 27.54
N ALA A 40 -2.53 1.64 28.57
CA ALA A 40 -3.96 1.35 28.51
C ALA A 40 -4.69 1.44 29.86
N HIS A 41 -6.02 1.39 29.79
CA HIS A 41 -6.93 1.51 30.92
C HIS A 41 -7.58 0.17 31.21
N SER A 42 -7.43 -0.32 32.44
CA SER A 42 -7.90 -1.65 32.84
C SER A 42 -9.40 -1.82 32.64
N ASN A 43 -10.21 -0.82 32.99
CA ASN A 43 -11.66 -0.83 32.82
C ASN A 43 -12.08 -1.04 31.35
N VAL A 44 -11.46 -0.35 30.39
CA VAL A 44 -11.75 -0.53 28.96
C VAL A 44 -11.35 -1.93 28.50
N LEU A 45 -10.16 -2.40 28.87
CA LEU A 45 -9.67 -3.72 28.44
C LEU A 45 -10.56 -4.85 28.97
N ARG A 46 -10.91 -4.83 30.27
CA ARG A 46 -11.73 -5.86 30.93
C ARG A 46 -13.13 -5.94 30.34
N CYS A 47 -13.75 -4.80 30.02
CA CYS A 47 -15.08 -4.77 29.40
C CYS A 47 -15.10 -5.33 27.97
N ARG A 48 -13.94 -5.47 27.32
CA ARG A 48 -13.83 -5.74 25.88
C ARG A 48 -13.14 -7.06 25.56
N SER A 49 -12.49 -7.69 26.53
CA SER A 49 -11.71 -8.92 26.36
C SER A 49 -11.79 -9.82 27.60
N GLU A 50 -12.25 -11.06 27.42
CA GLU A 50 -12.24 -12.09 28.47
C GLU A 50 -10.81 -12.38 28.97
N TYR A 51 -9.81 -12.29 28.10
CA TYR A 51 -8.41 -12.47 28.48
C TYR A 51 -7.97 -11.38 29.46
N PHE A 52 -8.24 -10.11 29.13
CA PHE A 52 -7.85 -9.01 30.00
C PHE A 52 -8.66 -8.99 31.31
N ASP A 53 -9.94 -9.37 31.29
CA ASP A 53 -10.73 -9.49 32.52
C ASP A 53 -10.15 -10.53 33.48
N LYS A 54 -9.73 -11.69 32.97
CA LYS A 54 -9.09 -12.73 33.77
C LYS A 54 -7.76 -12.26 34.35
N ILE A 55 -6.85 -11.77 33.52
CA ILE A 55 -5.49 -11.44 33.99
C ILE A 55 -5.49 -10.23 34.92
N LEU A 56 -6.31 -9.21 34.67
CA LEU A 56 -6.36 -7.99 35.51
C LEU A 56 -7.17 -8.18 36.80
N SER A 57 -7.92 -9.29 36.92
CA SER A 57 -8.59 -9.68 38.16
C SER A 57 -7.77 -10.65 39.01
N ASP A 58 -6.60 -11.09 38.51
CA ASP A 58 -5.70 -11.96 39.25
C ASP A 58 -4.89 -11.12 40.24
N ASP A 59 -5.01 -11.41 41.53
CA ASP A 59 -4.29 -10.69 42.58
C ASP A 59 -2.77 -10.88 42.49
N SER A 60 -2.29 -11.91 41.77
CA SER A 60 -0.88 -12.20 41.57
C SER A 60 -0.22 -11.43 40.42
N ILE A 61 -1.00 -10.65 39.66
CA ILE A 61 -0.48 -9.89 38.52
C ILE A 61 0.62 -8.91 38.93
N GLU A 62 1.69 -8.86 38.13
CA GLU A 62 2.81 -7.95 38.34
C GLU A 62 2.31 -6.48 38.35
N LYS A 63 2.73 -5.74 39.37
CA LYS A 63 2.48 -4.29 39.48
C LYS A 63 3.78 -3.55 39.72
N LYS A 64 3.98 -2.45 39.00
CA LYS A 64 5.08 -1.52 39.20
C LYS A 64 4.53 -0.11 39.31
N ASP A 65 4.88 0.61 40.37
CA ASP A 65 4.41 1.98 40.63
C ASP A 65 2.87 2.11 40.58
N GLY A 66 2.17 1.10 41.11
CA GLY A 66 0.70 1.03 41.11
C GLY A 66 0.06 0.66 39.76
N LYS A 67 0.84 0.43 38.71
CA LYS A 67 0.35 0.06 37.36
C LYS A 67 0.51 -1.43 37.12
N TYR A 68 -0.49 -2.03 36.48
CA TYR A 68 -0.46 -3.43 36.03
C TYR A 68 0.54 -3.62 34.90
N ILE A 69 1.34 -4.68 34.96
CA ILE A 69 2.34 -5.02 33.94
C ILE A 69 1.94 -6.32 33.23
N ILE A 70 1.81 -6.25 31.90
CA ILE A 70 1.50 -7.42 31.06
C ILE A 70 2.62 -7.57 30.03
N LYS A 71 3.14 -8.79 29.87
CA LYS A 71 4.22 -9.10 28.91
C LYS A 71 3.76 -10.20 27.96
N LYS A 72 3.77 -9.93 26.64
CA LYS A 72 3.39 -10.88 25.58
C LYS A 72 4.39 -10.83 24.44
N GLN A 73 5.25 -11.85 24.41
CA GLN A 73 6.37 -11.87 23.48
C GLN A 73 6.06 -12.52 22.13
N ASN A 74 4.97 -13.30 22.03
CA ASN A 74 4.67 -14.12 20.86
C ASN A 74 3.67 -13.49 19.88
N ILE A 75 3.41 -12.18 20.02
CA ILE A 75 2.48 -11.47 19.14
C ILE A 75 3.12 -10.20 18.57
N SER A 76 2.70 -9.80 17.37
CA SER A 76 3.23 -8.63 16.66
C SER A 76 2.78 -7.33 17.35
N PRO A 77 3.71 -6.40 17.67
CA PRO A 77 3.36 -5.07 18.15
C PRO A 77 2.42 -4.30 17.22
N GLN A 78 2.65 -4.41 15.90
CA GLN A 78 1.85 -3.74 14.88
C GLN A 78 0.41 -4.25 14.88
N ALA A 79 0.22 -5.58 14.91
CA ALA A 79 -1.10 -6.18 14.99
C ALA A 79 -1.79 -5.87 16.33
N PHE A 80 -1.06 -5.91 17.44
CA PHE A 80 -1.57 -5.54 18.76
C PHE A 80 -2.07 -4.09 18.80
N ASN A 81 -1.35 -3.14 18.19
CA ASN A 81 -1.79 -1.75 18.10
C ASN A 81 -3.15 -1.61 17.39
N VAL A 82 -3.37 -2.37 16.31
CA VAL A 82 -4.66 -2.38 15.60
C VAL A 82 -5.77 -2.94 16.49
N VAL A 83 -5.51 -4.07 17.14
CA VAL A 83 -6.50 -4.71 18.04
C VAL A 83 -6.78 -3.84 19.26
N LEU A 84 -5.77 -3.17 19.83
CA LEU A 84 -5.94 -2.25 20.95
C LEU A 84 -6.86 -1.09 20.56
N LYS A 85 -6.68 -0.49 19.38
CA LYS A 85 -7.61 0.53 18.87
C LYS A 85 -9.03 0.00 18.70
N TYR A 86 -9.20 -1.24 18.24
CA TYR A 86 -10.51 -1.88 18.16
C TYR A 86 -11.15 -2.09 19.55
N LEU A 87 -10.38 -2.41 20.59
CA LEU A 87 -10.90 -2.53 21.95
C LEU A 87 -11.53 -1.22 22.43
N TYR A 88 -10.89 -0.08 22.14
CA TYR A 88 -11.38 1.25 22.53
C TYR A 88 -12.52 1.76 21.66
N THR A 89 -12.41 1.58 20.34
CA THR A 89 -13.30 2.28 19.40
C THR A 89 -14.41 1.39 18.84
N GLY A 90 -14.26 0.06 18.93
CA GLY A 90 -15.12 -0.90 18.23
C GLY A 90 -14.93 -0.94 16.71
N LYS A 91 -14.01 -0.14 16.16
CA LYS A 91 -13.74 -0.03 14.73
C LYS A 91 -12.46 -0.81 14.40
N ILE A 92 -12.47 -1.53 13.28
CA ILE A 92 -11.27 -2.15 12.72
C ILE A 92 -11.23 -1.89 11.22
N ASP A 93 -10.06 -1.50 10.71
CA ASP A 93 -9.82 -1.38 9.28
C ASP A 93 -8.94 -2.55 8.82
N ILE A 94 -9.54 -3.44 8.04
CA ILE A 94 -8.90 -4.62 7.45
C ILE A 94 -8.85 -4.56 5.92
N ALA A 95 -9.47 -3.56 5.28
CA ALA A 95 -9.67 -3.53 3.83
C ALA A 95 -8.36 -3.44 3.04
N ASN A 96 -7.36 -2.75 3.60
CA ASN A 96 -6.07 -2.49 2.96
C ASN A 96 -4.93 -3.34 3.51
N LYS A 97 -5.24 -4.36 4.31
CA LYS A 97 -4.23 -5.18 4.99
C LYS A 97 -3.81 -6.38 4.14
N THR A 98 -2.51 -6.68 4.16
CA THR A 98 -1.96 -7.89 3.53
C THR A 98 -2.46 -9.15 4.26
N LYS A 99 -2.41 -10.31 3.60
CA LYS A 99 -2.76 -11.61 4.21
C LYS A 99 -1.97 -11.86 5.50
N THR A 100 -0.68 -11.50 5.53
CA THR A 100 0.17 -11.64 6.72
C THR A 100 -0.28 -10.71 7.84
N GLU A 101 -0.63 -9.46 7.54
CA GLU A 101 -1.18 -8.54 8.56
C GLU A 101 -2.53 -9.01 9.10
N ILE A 102 -3.42 -9.49 8.24
CA ILE A 102 -4.72 -10.05 8.64
C ILE A 102 -4.50 -11.28 9.52
N SER A 103 -3.59 -12.18 9.12
CA SER A 103 -3.22 -13.35 9.92
C SER A 103 -2.65 -12.96 11.28
N ASN A 104 -1.79 -11.93 11.35
CA ASN A 104 -1.24 -11.47 12.63
C ASN A 104 -2.32 -10.84 13.53
N ILE A 105 -3.28 -10.12 12.95
CA ILE A 105 -4.44 -9.58 13.69
C ILE A 105 -5.33 -10.71 14.21
N MET A 106 -5.55 -11.75 13.40
CA MET A 106 -6.29 -12.95 13.82
C MET A 106 -5.58 -13.65 14.99
N THR A 107 -4.27 -13.88 14.90
CA THR A 107 -3.46 -14.46 15.99
C THR A 107 -3.59 -13.65 17.28
N VAL A 108 -3.50 -12.31 17.20
CA VAL A 108 -3.70 -11.44 18.38
C VAL A 108 -5.13 -11.52 18.91
N SER A 109 -6.12 -11.56 18.02
CA SER A 109 -7.53 -11.62 18.39
C SER A 109 -7.84 -12.91 19.15
N ASP A 110 -7.28 -14.03 18.72
CA ASP A 110 -7.42 -15.33 19.38
C ASP A 110 -6.70 -15.35 20.73
N GLU A 111 -5.46 -14.86 20.79
CA GLU A 111 -4.67 -14.74 22.03
C GLU A 111 -5.39 -13.90 23.09
N LEU A 112 -6.11 -12.86 22.66
CA LEU A 112 -6.88 -11.96 23.53
C LEU A 112 -8.36 -12.39 23.71
N LEU A 113 -8.72 -13.59 23.23
CA LEU A 113 -10.07 -14.18 23.33
C LEU A 113 -11.19 -13.29 22.76
N LEU A 114 -10.92 -12.59 21.64
CA LEU A 114 -11.85 -11.67 20.97
C LEU A 114 -12.75 -12.39 19.96
N LYS A 115 -13.55 -13.35 20.43
CA LYS A 115 -14.39 -14.24 19.59
C LYS A 115 -15.18 -13.52 18.48
N LYS A 116 -15.78 -12.36 18.78
CA LYS A 116 -16.53 -11.56 17.80
C LYS A 116 -15.64 -11.02 16.68
N LEU A 117 -14.42 -10.58 17.01
CA LEU A 117 -13.47 -10.07 16.04
C LEU A 117 -12.87 -11.20 15.20
N THR A 118 -12.48 -12.33 15.82
CA THR A 118 -12.01 -13.51 15.10
C THR A 118 -13.02 -13.94 14.06
N LYS A 119 -14.29 -14.12 14.44
CA LYS A 119 -15.37 -14.49 13.53
C LYS A 119 -15.54 -13.48 12.39
N LEU A 120 -15.50 -12.17 12.68
CA LEU A 120 -15.61 -11.13 11.66
C LEU A 120 -14.48 -11.23 10.63
N ILE A 121 -13.25 -11.54 11.06
CA ILE A 121 -12.09 -11.68 10.17
C ILE A 121 -12.15 -13.02 9.41
N GLU A 122 -12.64 -14.11 10.02
CA GLU A 122 -12.86 -15.40 9.34
C GLU A 122 -13.92 -15.30 8.24
N ASP A 123 -15.03 -14.62 8.53
CA ASP A 123 -16.13 -14.37 7.59
C ASP A 123 -15.76 -13.29 6.56
N TYR A 124 -14.68 -12.53 6.80
CA TYR A 124 -14.18 -11.59 5.82
C TYR A 124 -13.68 -12.39 4.62
N PRO A 125 -14.21 -12.16 3.40
CA PRO A 125 -13.61 -12.74 2.22
C PRO A 125 -12.20 -12.18 2.18
N ILE A 126 -11.22 -13.00 2.57
CA ILE A 126 -9.83 -12.72 2.26
C ILE A 126 -9.85 -12.63 0.75
N ILE A 127 -9.89 -11.40 0.23
CA ILE A 127 -9.77 -11.16 -1.19
C ILE A 127 -8.36 -11.63 -1.48
N GLU A 128 -8.21 -12.91 -1.80
CA GLU A 128 -7.04 -13.37 -2.47
C GLU A 128 -6.93 -12.46 -3.68
N LYS A 129 -5.83 -11.69 -3.72
CA LYS A 129 -5.52 -10.74 -4.78
C LYS A 129 -5.30 -11.52 -6.07
N LYS A 130 -6.35 -12.12 -6.60
CA LYS A 130 -6.34 -12.97 -7.78
C LYS A 130 -6.68 -12.11 -8.97
N ASP A 131 -5.80 -12.10 -9.96
CA ASP A 131 -6.15 -11.58 -11.28
C ASP A 131 -7.32 -12.41 -11.88
N SER A 132 -7.84 -12.02 -13.06
CA SER A 132 -8.94 -12.76 -13.69
C SER A 132 -8.57 -14.18 -14.15
N ALA A 133 -7.32 -14.62 -13.95
CA ALA A 133 -6.87 -16.00 -14.18
C ALA A 133 -6.65 -16.79 -12.88
N GLY A 134 -6.96 -16.22 -11.71
CA GLY A 134 -6.79 -16.88 -10.42
C GLY A 134 -5.37 -16.82 -9.85
N ASN A 135 -4.46 -16.03 -10.45
CA ASN A 135 -3.08 -15.91 -10.01
C ASN A 135 -2.91 -14.78 -9.00
N ASN A 136 -2.08 -15.01 -7.99
CA ASN A 136 -1.75 -14.02 -6.97
C ASN A 136 -1.04 -12.81 -7.60
N ILE A 137 -1.54 -11.59 -7.38
CA ILE A 137 -0.87 -10.35 -7.77
C ILE A 137 0.29 -10.13 -6.81
N ASP A 138 1.52 -10.37 -7.28
CA ASP A 138 2.76 -10.12 -6.54
C ASP A 138 3.04 -8.61 -6.45
N SER A 139 2.23 -7.88 -5.69
CA SER A 139 2.39 -6.45 -5.44
C SER A 139 2.14 -6.08 -3.98
N ILE A 140 3.01 -5.22 -3.47
CA ILE A 140 2.81 -4.57 -2.17
C ILE A 140 2.19 -3.17 -2.29
N ILE A 141 2.16 -2.56 -3.49
CA ILE A 141 1.57 -1.23 -3.73
C ILE A 141 0.12 -1.34 -4.23
N ILE A 142 -0.12 -2.22 -5.22
CA ILE A 142 -1.37 -2.26 -5.99
C ILE A 142 -2.13 -3.58 -5.80
N ASN A 143 -3.41 -3.57 -6.18
CA ASN A 143 -4.30 -4.72 -6.11
C ASN A 143 -5.12 -4.83 -7.42
N ARG A 144 -6.08 -5.76 -7.48
CA ARG A 144 -6.88 -5.99 -8.68
C ARG A 144 -7.67 -4.74 -9.12
N GLU A 145 -8.21 -3.96 -8.18
CA GLU A 145 -9.01 -2.78 -8.51
C GLU A 145 -8.15 -1.71 -9.20
N HIS A 146 -6.91 -1.54 -8.73
CA HIS A 146 -5.92 -0.70 -9.42
C HIS A 146 -5.65 -1.20 -10.84
N LEU A 147 -5.45 -2.51 -11.03
CA LEU A 147 -5.22 -3.09 -12.36
C LEU A 147 -6.43 -2.90 -13.29
N THR A 148 -7.66 -3.00 -12.78
CA THR A 148 -8.88 -2.69 -13.53
C THR A 148 -8.91 -1.22 -13.96
N LEU A 149 -8.58 -0.30 -13.05
CA LEU A 149 -8.50 1.13 -13.36
C LEU A 149 -7.42 1.44 -14.41
N PHE A 150 -6.23 0.85 -14.28
CA PHE A 150 -5.17 1.01 -15.28
C PHE A 150 -5.56 0.42 -16.63
N ALA A 151 -6.23 -0.74 -16.66
CA ALA A 151 -6.73 -1.33 -17.90
C ALA A 151 -7.75 -0.41 -18.59
N ASN A 152 -8.64 0.23 -17.83
CA ASN A 152 -9.55 1.26 -18.36
C ASN A 152 -8.81 2.44 -18.98
N TRP A 153 -7.76 2.94 -18.33
CA TRP A 153 -6.95 4.04 -18.87
C TRP A 153 -6.18 3.64 -20.13
N ILE A 154 -5.63 2.43 -20.18
CA ILE A 154 -4.96 1.92 -21.39
C ILE A 154 -5.95 1.81 -22.55
N ASP A 155 -7.15 1.27 -22.31
CA ASP A 155 -8.21 1.13 -23.32
C ASP A 155 -8.96 2.44 -23.62
N ARG A 156 -8.72 3.50 -22.83
CA ARG A 156 -9.50 4.74 -22.80
C ARG A 156 -11.01 4.50 -22.63
N LYS A 157 -11.39 3.56 -21.77
CA LYS A 157 -12.79 3.20 -21.48
C LYS A 157 -13.25 3.78 -20.14
N GLU A 158 -14.55 4.06 -20.07
CA GLU A 158 -15.24 4.41 -18.84
C GLU A 158 -16.04 3.20 -18.32
N GLY A 159 -16.11 3.04 -16.98
CA GLY A 159 -16.88 1.99 -16.32
C GLY A 159 -16.05 0.83 -15.75
N ASN A 160 -16.71 -0.12 -15.10
CA ASN A 160 -16.04 -1.26 -14.47
C ASN A 160 -15.80 -2.39 -15.49
N ILE A 161 -14.54 -2.71 -15.75
CA ILE A 161 -14.18 -3.92 -16.49
C ILE A 161 -14.19 -5.11 -15.52
N ASN A 162 -15.04 -6.11 -15.78
CA ASN A 162 -15.12 -7.33 -14.97
C ASN A 162 -13.94 -8.29 -15.23
N ASP A 163 -13.42 -8.31 -16.46
CA ASP A 163 -12.28 -9.14 -16.88
C ASP A 163 -11.14 -8.29 -17.45
N ILE A 164 -10.02 -8.24 -16.74
CA ILE A 164 -8.85 -7.47 -17.13
C ILE A 164 -8.24 -8.11 -18.40
N PRO A 165 -8.21 -7.41 -19.55
CA PRO A 165 -7.75 -7.99 -20.82
C PRO A 165 -6.23 -8.15 -20.89
N TYR A 166 -5.53 -7.65 -19.88
CA TYR A 166 -4.09 -7.63 -19.76
C TYR A 166 -3.57 -8.65 -18.73
N LYS A 167 -2.37 -9.17 -18.98
CA LYS A 167 -1.55 -9.83 -17.97
C LYS A 167 -0.47 -8.86 -17.53
N PHE A 168 -0.52 -8.47 -16.25
CA PHE A 168 0.50 -7.64 -15.61
C PHE A 168 1.53 -8.56 -14.95
N ASN A 169 2.79 -8.49 -15.39
CA ASN A 169 3.87 -9.26 -14.78
C ASN A 169 4.90 -8.33 -14.15
N LEU A 170 5.16 -8.49 -12.85
CA LEU A 170 6.15 -7.70 -12.13
C LEU A 170 7.55 -7.95 -12.73
N LEU A 171 8.17 -6.89 -13.25
CA LEU A 171 9.52 -6.92 -13.79
C LEU A 171 10.56 -6.52 -12.73
N TYR A 172 10.26 -5.44 -12.02
CA TYR A 172 11.19 -4.75 -11.14
C TYR A 172 10.47 -4.31 -9.87
N ARG A 173 11.12 -4.52 -8.72
CA ARG A 173 10.73 -3.94 -7.43
C ARG A 173 12.01 -3.43 -6.76
N ALA A 174 12.11 -2.14 -6.47
CA ALA A 174 13.33 -1.52 -5.93
C ALA A 174 13.88 -2.22 -4.68
N ASN A 175 13.02 -2.58 -3.70
CA ASN A 175 13.44 -3.32 -2.50
C ASN A 175 13.90 -4.77 -2.77
N ARG A 176 13.46 -5.39 -3.88
CA ARG A 176 13.85 -6.76 -4.25
C ARG A 176 15.10 -6.78 -5.11
N ASP A 177 15.16 -5.89 -6.10
CA ASP A 177 16.12 -5.92 -7.19
C ASP A 177 17.24 -4.88 -7.02
N GLY A 178 17.15 -3.97 -6.05
CA GLY A 178 18.09 -2.87 -5.86
C GLY A 178 17.59 -1.58 -6.52
N ASN A 179 17.74 -0.45 -5.82
CA ASN A 179 17.17 0.82 -6.23
C ASN A 179 18.17 1.72 -6.99
N THR A 180 18.52 1.29 -8.20
CA THR A 180 19.43 2.02 -9.09
C THR A 180 18.89 2.06 -10.53
N ALA A 181 19.33 3.05 -11.31
CA ALA A 181 19.02 3.14 -12.73
C ALA A 181 19.44 1.87 -13.49
N GLU A 182 20.64 1.36 -13.18
CA GLU A 182 21.17 0.11 -13.74
C GLU A 182 20.22 -1.07 -13.50
N MET A 183 19.72 -1.25 -12.27
CA MET A 183 18.82 -2.35 -11.94
C MET A 183 17.44 -2.20 -12.59
N PHE A 184 16.93 -0.97 -12.70
CA PHE A 184 15.71 -0.70 -13.46
C PHE A 184 15.87 -1.08 -14.93
N HIS A 185 16.92 -0.58 -15.60
CA HIS A 185 17.18 -0.84 -17.01
C HIS A 185 17.44 -2.32 -17.29
N ALA A 186 18.21 -3.01 -16.44
CA ALA A 186 18.45 -4.44 -16.55
C ALA A 186 17.15 -5.28 -16.55
N LYS A 187 16.11 -4.82 -15.85
CA LYS A 187 14.81 -5.52 -15.74
C LYS A 187 13.78 -5.06 -16.77
N CYS A 188 13.77 -3.78 -17.12
CA CYS A 188 12.68 -3.13 -17.85
C CYS A 188 13.00 -2.84 -19.32
N ASP A 189 14.27 -2.79 -19.72
CA ASP A 189 14.62 -2.55 -21.12
C ASP A 189 14.10 -3.65 -22.03
N ASN A 190 13.62 -3.24 -23.21
CA ASN A 190 13.12 -4.13 -24.26
C ASN A 190 11.93 -5.03 -23.84
N LYS A 191 11.20 -4.68 -22.77
CA LYS A 191 10.03 -5.45 -22.30
C LYS A 191 8.70 -5.04 -22.92
N GLY A 192 8.69 -4.04 -23.81
CA GLY A 192 7.47 -3.51 -24.42
C GLY A 192 6.69 -2.63 -23.46
N ALA A 193 5.36 -2.71 -23.53
CA ALA A 193 4.47 -1.90 -22.73
C ALA A 193 4.72 -2.10 -21.23
N THR A 194 4.93 -1.00 -20.52
CA THR A 194 5.34 -1.00 -19.11
C THR A 194 4.50 -0.01 -18.31
N LEU A 195 3.99 -0.45 -17.17
CA LEU A 195 3.38 0.38 -16.14
C LEU A 195 4.34 0.50 -14.96
N VAL A 196 4.59 1.72 -14.53
CA VAL A 196 5.41 2.04 -13.35
C VAL A 196 4.52 2.65 -12.29
N VAL A 197 4.60 2.13 -11.07
CA VAL A 197 3.84 2.58 -9.91
C VAL A 197 4.78 2.92 -8.75
N VAL A 198 4.49 4.01 -8.06
CA VAL A 198 5.30 4.56 -6.96
C VAL A 198 4.38 4.92 -5.80
N LYS A 199 4.67 4.40 -4.61
CA LYS A 199 3.98 4.81 -3.39
C LYS A 199 4.63 6.08 -2.84
N VAL A 200 3.85 7.12 -2.52
CA VAL A 200 4.37 8.37 -1.93
C VAL A 200 4.54 8.22 -0.42
N LYS A 201 5.68 8.64 0.12
CA LYS A 201 6.02 8.55 1.54
C LYS A 201 5.03 9.27 2.44
N ASN A 202 4.69 8.64 3.55
CA ASN A 202 3.76 9.18 4.56
C ASN A 202 2.41 9.61 3.96
N SER A 203 1.97 8.96 2.88
CA SER A 203 0.77 9.35 2.15
C SER A 203 0.05 8.12 1.59
N GLU A 204 -1.27 8.24 1.43
CA GLU A 204 -2.04 7.25 0.68
C GLU A 204 -1.86 7.40 -0.84
N GLN A 205 -1.16 8.43 -1.30
CA GLN A 205 -0.99 8.72 -2.72
C GLN A 205 -0.09 7.69 -3.43
N ILE A 206 -0.50 7.32 -4.64
CA ILE A 206 0.29 6.58 -5.63
C ILE A 206 0.42 7.48 -6.86
N VAL A 207 1.63 7.54 -7.41
CA VAL A 207 1.93 8.21 -8.68
C VAL A 207 2.61 7.23 -9.62
N GLY A 208 2.62 7.55 -10.91
CA GLY A 208 3.31 6.71 -11.87
C GLY A 208 2.98 7.05 -13.31
N GLY A 209 3.36 6.16 -14.21
CA GLY A 209 3.11 6.30 -15.63
C GLY A 209 3.07 4.97 -16.36
N TYR A 210 2.43 5.01 -17.53
CA TYR A 210 2.34 3.91 -18.47
C TYR A 210 2.92 4.36 -19.81
N THR A 211 3.63 3.44 -20.47
CA THR A 211 4.06 3.61 -21.86
C THR A 211 3.82 2.32 -22.64
N PRO A 212 3.31 2.40 -23.89
CA PRO A 212 3.28 1.25 -24.80
C PRO A 212 4.65 0.95 -25.44
N LEU A 213 5.62 1.87 -25.32
CA LEU A 213 6.94 1.76 -25.94
C LEU A 213 7.94 1.11 -24.98
N SER A 214 8.83 0.27 -25.51
CA SER A 214 9.93 -0.30 -24.72
C SER A 214 10.89 0.77 -24.20
N TRP A 215 11.35 0.61 -22.95
CA TRP A 215 12.54 1.28 -22.44
C TRP A 215 13.79 0.78 -23.15
N VAL A 216 14.80 1.65 -23.23
CA VAL A 216 16.16 1.34 -23.68
C VAL A 216 17.14 2.16 -22.85
N SER A 217 18.34 1.64 -22.60
CA SER A 217 19.43 2.43 -22.03
C SER A 217 20.10 3.26 -23.13
N GLY A 218 20.15 4.58 -22.97
CA GLY A 218 20.76 5.49 -23.93
C GLY A 218 20.56 6.95 -23.55
N MET A 219 20.34 7.80 -24.57
CA MET A 219 19.84 9.17 -24.42
C MET A 219 18.82 9.41 -25.54
N ILE A 220 17.70 8.68 -25.49
CA ILE A 220 16.72 8.60 -26.58
C ILE A 220 15.36 9.10 -26.09
N ASP A 221 14.82 10.11 -26.75
CA ASP A 221 13.44 10.54 -26.54
C ASP A 221 12.49 9.81 -27.50
N LYS A 222 11.32 9.46 -26.99
CA LYS A 222 10.27 8.76 -27.73
C LYS A 222 8.93 9.44 -27.52
N SER A 223 8.09 9.40 -28.55
CA SER A 223 6.78 10.04 -28.54
C SER A 223 5.67 9.05 -28.84
N THR A 224 4.55 9.19 -28.15
CA THR A 224 3.30 8.46 -28.39
C THR A 224 2.15 9.19 -27.70
N LYS A 225 0.94 9.12 -28.28
CA LYS A 225 -0.29 9.62 -27.64
C LYS A 225 -0.84 8.69 -26.58
N ASP A 226 -0.39 7.44 -26.57
CA ASP A 226 -0.96 6.36 -25.75
C ASP A 226 -0.21 6.12 -24.44
N SER A 227 0.83 6.89 -24.16
CA SER A 227 1.40 6.97 -22.82
C SER A 227 0.59 7.92 -21.94
N PHE A 228 0.62 7.68 -20.63
CA PHE A 228 0.00 8.56 -19.64
C PHE A 228 0.77 8.56 -18.34
N ILE A 229 0.63 9.66 -17.59
CA ILE A 229 1.01 9.73 -16.17
C ILE A 229 -0.27 9.79 -15.33
N PHE A 230 -0.17 9.40 -14.06
CA PHE A 230 -1.33 9.40 -13.17
C PHE A 230 -0.98 9.73 -11.72
N SER A 231 -2.02 10.10 -10.98
CA SER A 231 -2.00 10.22 -9.52
C SER A 231 -3.33 9.75 -8.95
N LEU A 232 -3.30 8.92 -7.92
CA LEU A 232 -4.48 8.36 -7.27
C LEU A 232 -4.24 8.16 -5.77
N ASN A 233 -5.30 8.02 -4.99
CA ASN A 233 -5.22 7.51 -3.63
C ASN A 233 -5.31 5.98 -3.66
N SER A 234 -4.49 5.29 -2.86
CA SER A 234 -4.34 3.83 -2.87
C SER A 234 -5.58 3.05 -2.44
N THR A 235 -6.56 3.71 -1.84
CA THR A 235 -7.77 3.08 -1.27
C THR A 235 -9.05 3.69 -1.85
N ASN A 236 -9.01 4.95 -2.29
CA ASN A 236 -10.16 5.66 -2.85
C ASN A 236 -9.84 6.30 -4.21
N PHE A 237 -10.48 5.81 -5.27
CA PHE A 237 -10.24 6.26 -6.64
C PHE A 237 -11.11 7.45 -7.10
N GLN A 238 -11.96 8.02 -6.25
CA GLN A 238 -12.83 9.15 -6.64
C GLN A 238 -12.05 10.35 -7.21
N ASN A 239 -10.83 10.58 -6.70
CA ASN A 239 -9.94 11.65 -7.14
C ASN A 239 -8.77 11.14 -7.99
N ALA A 240 -8.90 9.95 -8.58
CA ALA A 240 -7.89 9.42 -9.49
C ALA A 240 -7.80 10.29 -10.75
N ARG A 241 -6.59 10.70 -11.11
CA ARG A 241 -6.32 11.59 -12.24
C ARG A 241 -5.33 10.92 -13.18
N VAL A 242 -5.63 11.01 -14.47
CA VAL A 242 -4.78 10.52 -15.56
C VAL A 242 -4.57 11.64 -16.56
N ALA A 243 -3.34 11.78 -17.05
CA ALA A 243 -2.97 12.74 -18.09
C ALA A 243 -2.27 12.00 -19.22
N TYR A 244 -2.85 12.02 -20.41
CA TYR A 244 -2.30 11.40 -21.61
C TYR A 244 -1.28 12.33 -22.28
N SER A 245 -0.30 11.76 -22.97
CA SER A 245 0.73 12.55 -23.61
C SER A 245 0.18 13.42 -24.75
N ASN A 246 0.75 14.62 -24.87
CA ASN A 246 0.51 15.56 -25.96
C ASN A 246 1.20 15.14 -27.27
N ASP A 247 2.04 14.10 -27.26
CA ASP A 247 2.80 13.61 -28.43
C ASP A 247 3.66 14.71 -29.07
N ASN A 248 4.40 15.43 -28.22
CA ASN A 248 5.23 16.57 -28.59
C ASN A 248 6.71 16.20 -28.83
N GLY A 249 7.03 14.91 -29.00
CA GLY A 249 8.39 14.41 -29.20
C GLY A 249 9.04 13.79 -27.95
N TYR A 250 8.49 14.05 -26.75
CA TYR A 250 9.17 13.77 -25.48
C TYR A 250 8.31 12.97 -24.49
N SER A 251 7.39 12.13 -24.96
CA SER A 251 6.52 11.33 -24.08
C SER A 251 7.31 10.47 -23.09
N ILE A 252 8.44 9.90 -23.51
CA ILE A 252 9.31 9.02 -22.72
C ILE A 252 10.77 9.38 -23.02
N SER A 253 11.58 9.56 -21.97
CA SER A 253 13.02 9.76 -22.10
C SER A 253 13.77 8.53 -21.59
N CYS A 254 14.62 7.97 -22.44
CA CYS A 254 15.42 6.79 -22.15
C CYS A 254 16.85 7.23 -21.85
N ILE A 255 17.13 7.56 -20.59
CA ILE A 255 18.41 8.06 -20.09
C ILE A 255 19.02 7.02 -19.16
N SER A 256 20.19 6.46 -19.50
CA SER A 256 20.81 5.34 -18.76
C SER A 256 21.05 5.63 -17.28
N GLU A 257 21.29 6.89 -16.92
CA GLU A 257 21.53 7.34 -15.54
C GLU A 257 20.23 7.58 -14.74
N CYS A 258 19.08 7.54 -15.41
CA CYS A 258 17.77 7.70 -14.80
C CYS A 258 17.04 6.37 -14.67
N GLY A 259 16.06 6.31 -13.77
CA GLY A 259 15.08 5.24 -13.78
C GLY A 259 13.97 5.53 -14.80
N PRO A 260 12.70 5.25 -14.46
CA PRO A 260 11.56 5.68 -15.26
C PRO A 260 11.55 7.19 -15.49
N PHE A 261 11.39 7.62 -16.75
CA PHE A 261 11.29 9.04 -17.11
C PHE A 261 10.12 9.24 -18.08
N PHE A 262 9.03 9.79 -17.57
CA PHE A 262 7.85 10.17 -18.34
C PHE A 262 7.87 11.67 -18.60
N GLY A 263 7.92 12.03 -19.88
CA GLY A 263 7.87 13.43 -20.32
C GLY A 263 9.24 14.09 -20.38
N GLY A 264 9.31 15.32 -20.87
CA GLY A 264 10.56 16.11 -20.82
C GLY A 264 10.88 16.67 -19.43
N SER A 265 9.89 16.74 -18.53
CA SER A 265 10.07 17.18 -17.14
C SER A 265 8.89 16.84 -16.22
N ASP A 266 8.03 15.91 -16.64
CA ASP A 266 6.69 15.74 -16.08
C ASP A 266 6.67 14.78 -14.87
N LEU A 267 7.31 13.62 -14.98
CA LEU A 267 7.47 12.67 -13.86
C LEU A 267 8.66 11.73 -14.08
N TYR A 268 9.71 11.83 -13.27
CA TYR A 268 10.90 10.99 -13.45
C TYR A 268 11.68 10.70 -12.18
N LEU A 269 12.41 9.59 -12.18
CA LEU A 269 13.37 9.23 -11.14
C LEU A 269 14.80 9.45 -11.64
N ASN A 270 15.48 10.44 -11.08
CA ASN A 270 16.90 10.68 -11.34
C ASN A 270 17.73 10.22 -10.13
N HIS A 271 18.44 9.10 -10.29
CA HIS A 271 19.23 8.50 -9.21
C HIS A 271 20.43 9.36 -8.79
N CYS A 272 20.88 10.33 -9.61
CA CYS A 272 21.91 11.30 -9.22
C CYS A 272 21.44 12.25 -8.11
N ASN A 273 20.12 12.47 -7.97
CA ASN A 273 19.55 13.31 -6.91
C ASN A 273 19.19 12.52 -5.64
N GLY A 274 19.51 11.23 -5.62
CA GLY A 274 19.09 10.28 -4.58
C GLY A 274 18.09 9.27 -5.15
N PRO A 275 18.10 8.03 -4.63
CA PRO A 275 17.40 6.92 -5.27
C PRO A 275 15.87 6.95 -5.02
N ASP A 276 15.39 7.85 -4.16
CA ASP A 276 13.98 7.93 -3.73
C ASP A 276 13.30 9.21 -4.23
N PHE A 277 14.04 10.01 -5.00
CA PHE A 277 13.68 11.37 -5.38
C PHE A 277 13.03 11.40 -6.76
N TRP A 278 11.69 11.52 -6.75
CA TRP A 278 10.90 11.70 -7.96
C TRP A 278 10.66 13.18 -8.22
N CYS A 279 10.95 13.62 -9.43
CA CYS A 279 10.78 14.99 -9.89
C CYS A 279 9.52 15.14 -10.72
N ALA A 280 8.81 16.26 -10.53
CA ALA A 280 7.74 16.71 -11.41
C ALA A 280 7.83 18.23 -11.59
N MET A 281 8.78 18.70 -12.41
CA MET A 281 9.17 20.12 -12.43
C MET A 281 8.12 21.02 -13.09
N LYS A 282 7.83 20.78 -14.36
CA LYS A 282 6.83 21.54 -15.10
C LYS A 282 6.12 20.62 -16.10
N PRO A 283 4.80 20.79 -16.28
CA PRO A 283 4.08 20.13 -17.36
C PRO A 283 4.73 20.51 -18.70
N PHE A 284 5.08 19.51 -19.49
CA PHE A 284 5.67 19.69 -20.81
C PHE A 284 5.04 18.72 -21.81
N SER A 285 5.22 17.43 -21.58
CA SER A 285 4.71 16.38 -22.48
C SER A 285 3.36 15.83 -22.04
N TYR A 286 2.92 16.14 -20.83
CA TYR A 286 1.63 15.74 -20.28
C TYR A 286 0.90 16.96 -19.69
N PRO A 287 -0.44 17.01 -19.74
CA PRO A 287 -1.23 17.95 -18.96
C PRO A 287 -0.91 17.87 -17.46
N SER A 288 -1.03 19.00 -16.76
CA SER A 288 -0.67 19.09 -15.33
C SER A 288 -1.53 18.18 -14.45
N LEU A 289 -0.87 17.33 -13.67
CA LEU A 289 -1.46 16.60 -12.57
C LEU A 289 -1.37 17.36 -11.23
N GLY A 290 -0.87 18.60 -11.21
CA GLY A 290 -0.71 19.37 -9.97
C GLY A 290 0.16 18.65 -8.92
N LEU A 291 1.12 17.85 -9.37
CA LEU A 291 2.07 17.16 -8.50
C LEU A 291 3.04 18.17 -7.89
N PRO A 292 3.49 17.97 -6.63
CA PRO A 292 4.55 18.78 -6.06
C PRO A 292 5.85 18.53 -6.84
N TRP A 293 6.72 19.55 -6.89
CA TRP A 293 7.98 19.47 -7.64
C TRP A 293 8.86 18.28 -7.25
N LYS A 294 8.76 17.88 -5.97
CA LYS A 294 9.48 16.79 -5.31
C LYS A 294 8.47 15.82 -4.71
N ILE A 295 8.64 14.55 -5.06
CA ILE A 295 7.91 13.42 -4.48
C ILE A 295 8.96 12.48 -3.88
N ILE A 296 8.78 12.11 -2.62
CA ILE A 296 9.63 11.12 -1.95
C ILE A 296 8.85 9.81 -1.96
N ALA A 297 9.43 8.75 -2.51
CA ALA A 297 8.81 7.43 -2.50
C ALA A 297 8.80 6.85 -1.07
N ASP A 298 7.80 6.03 -0.75
CA ASP A 298 7.56 5.53 0.61
C ASP A 298 8.60 4.52 1.05
N ASP A 299 8.95 4.58 2.35
CA ASP A 299 10.02 3.83 2.98
C ASP A 299 9.43 3.01 4.13
N TYR A 300 9.15 1.73 3.92
CA TYR A 300 8.76 0.83 5.00
C TYR A 300 9.88 -0.16 5.34
N GLU A 301 10.44 0.02 6.54
CA GLU A 301 11.47 -0.75 7.26
C GLU A 301 12.94 -0.59 6.82
N GLN A 302 13.85 -0.74 7.81
CA GLN A 302 15.29 -0.51 7.68
C GLN A 302 16.04 -1.76 7.18
N PRO A 303 17.06 -1.59 6.30
CA PRO A 303 17.49 -0.31 5.73
C PRO A 303 16.47 0.18 4.68
N PRO A 304 16.21 1.51 4.62
CA PRO A 304 15.12 2.07 3.81
C PRO A 304 15.40 1.84 2.32
N VAL A 305 14.44 1.25 1.61
CA VAL A 305 14.43 1.20 0.14
C VAL A 305 13.05 1.66 -0.32
N PRO A 306 12.96 2.61 -1.25
CA PRO A 306 11.68 3.14 -1.67
C PRO A 306 10.88 2.09 -2.41
N ILE A 307 9.56 2.19 -2.30
CA ILE A 307 8.67 1.23 -2.93
C ILE A 307 8.28 1.73 -4.32
N VAL A 308 9.03 1.27 -5.33
CA VAL A 308 8.76 1.42 -6.76
C VAL A 308 8.59 0.03 -7.38
N GLU A 309 7.53 -0.16 -8.18
CA GLU A 309 7.31 -1.38 -8.96
C GLU A 309 7.11 -1.05 -10.45
N ALA A 310 7.65 -1.88 -11.34
CA ALA A 310 7.40 -1.80 -12.78
C ALA A 310 6.89 -3.14 -13.33
N TRP A 311 5.91 -3.07 -14.22
CA TRP A 311 5.11 -4.19 -14.67
C TRP A 311 5.07 -4.24 -16.20
N SER A 312 5.42 -5.39 -16.79
CA SER A 312 5.14 -5.62 -18.21
C SER A 312 3.65 -5.89 -18.42
N ILE A 313 3.13 -5.42 -19.54
CA ILE A 313 1.73 -5.55 -19.92
C ILE A 313 1.64 -6.35 -21.20
N LEU A 314 0.98 -7.51 -21.14
CA LEU A 314 0.74 -8.38 -22.29
C LEU A 314 -0.76 -8.55 -22.52
N ASN A 315 -1.21 -8.41 -23.76
CA ASN A 315 -2.60 -8.70 -24.15
C ASN A 315 -2.90 -10.21 -23.99
N ARG A 316 -3.94 -10.56 -23.24
CA ARG A 316 -4.38 -11.97 -23.07
C ARG A 316 -4.91 -12.58 -24.38
N GLY A 317 -5.29 -11.75 -25.35
CA GLY A 317 -5.87 -12.17 -26.64
C GLY A 317 -4.91 -12.74 -27.69
N ALA A 318 -3.58 -12.74 -27.46
CA ALA A 318 -2.61 -13.15 -28.48
C ALA A 318 -2.44 -14.67 -28.67
N PHE A 319 -3.10 -15.51 -27.86
CA PHE A 319 -2.96 -16.98 -27.90
C PHE A 319 -4.17 -17.76 -28.43
N LYS A 320 -5.19 -17.10 -29.01
CA LYS A 320 -6.15 -17.82 -29.85
C LYS A 320 -5.56 -18.01 -31.25
N CYS A 321 -4.84 -19.13 -31.41
CA CYS A 321 -4.49 -19.67 -32.73
C CYS A 321 -5.71 -19.59 -33.65
N ARG A 322 -5.59 -18.82 -34.73
CA ARG A 322 -6.38 -19.08 -35.94
C ARG A 322 -5.89 -20.42 -36.48
N SER A 323 -6.54 -21.51 -36.09
CA SER A 323 -6.54 -22.70 -36.95
C SER A 323 -7.35 -22.33 -38.18
N MET A 324 -6.65 -22.00 -39.27
CA MET A 324 -7.23 -22.05 -40.60
C MET A 324 -7.69 -23.48 -40.87
N LYS A 325 -8.97 -23.65 -41.16
CA LYS A 325 -9.49 -24.67 -42.07
C LYS A 325 -10.32 -23.95 -43.11
#